data_AF-A0A160MA79-F1
#
_entry.id   AF-A0A160MA79-F1
#
_cell.length_a   1.000
_cell.length_b   1.000
_cell.length_c   1.000
_cell.angle_alpha   90.00
_cell.angle_beta   90.00
_cell.angle_gamma   90.00
#
_symmetry.space_group_name_H-M   'P 1'
#
loop_
_entity.id
_entity.type
_entity.pdbx_description
1 polymer ?
#
loop_
_entity_poly.entity_id
_entity_poly.type
_entity_poly.pdbx_seq_one_letter_code
_entity_poly.pdbx_strand_id
1 'polypeptide(L)' 'MFDRIKFEYVFAFVIVTVISVALFVFRENNDVVNQLIVALIGALSSITAFFFAKHNPNK' A
#
# COMPACT_ATOMS: atom_id res chain seq x y z
N MET A 1 24.76 -10.71 5.18
CA MET A 1 23.48 -11.05 5.85
C MET A 1 22.44 -9.99 5.47
N PHE A 2 22.10 -9.88 4.18
CA PHE A 2 21.02 -9.03 3.68
C PHE A 2 20.28 -9.89 2.67
N ASP A 3 19.59 -10.90 3.19
CA ASP A 3 18.76 -11.76 2.37
C ASP A 3 17.65 -10.91 1.74
N ARG A 4 17.75 -10.79 0.42
CA ARG A 4 16.77 -10.30 -0.57
C ARG A 4 15.47 -9.78 0.05
N ILE A 5 15.44 -8.49 0.39
CA ILE A 5 14.16 -7.80 0.57
C ILE A 5 13.40 -7.97 -0.74
N LYS A 6 12.27 -8.70 -0.70
CA LYS A 6 11.52 -8.96 -1.93
C LYS A 6 10.90 -7.64 -2.38
N PHE A 7 11.02 -7.35 -3.68
CA PHE A 7 10.57 -6.10 -4.30
C PHE A 7 9.15 -5.72 -3.88
N GLU A 8 8.27 -6.71 -3.68
CA GLU A 8 6.87 -6.49 -3.34
C GLU A 8 6.68 -5.84 -1.96
N TYR A 9 7.55 -6.13 -0.99
CA TYR A 9 7.52 -5.46 0.32
C TYR A 9 7.99 -4.02 0.23
N VAL A 10 9.03 -3.75 -0.58
CA VAL A 10 9.51 -2.39 -0.83
C VAL A 10 8.43 -1.57 -1.53
N PHE A 11 7.80 -2.15 -2.55
CA PHE A 11 6.75 -1.49 -3.32
C PHE A 11 5.51 -1.19 -2.46
N ALA A 12 5.06 -2.14 -1.65
CA ALA A 12 3.97 -1.93 -0.70
C ALA A 12 4.29 -0.79 0.28
N PHE A 13 5.50 -0.77 0.84
CA PHE A 13 5.94 0.28 1.75
C PHE A 13 5.98 1.66 1.09
N VAL A 14 6.48 1.74 -0.15
CA VAL A 14 6.53 3.00 -0.92
C VAL A 14 5.11 3.52 -1.19
N ILE A 15 4.18 2.66 -1.62
CA ILE A 15 2.79 3.07 -1.86
C ILE A 15 2.15 3.64 -0.60
N VAL A 16 2.27 2.93 0.53
CA VAL A 16 1.71 3.40 1.81
C VAL A 16 2.32 4.75 2.17
N THR A 17 3.65 4.88 2.06
CA THR A 17 4.36 6.13 2.37
C THR A 17 3.87 7.30 1.49
N VAL A 18 3.76 7.11 0.18
CA VAL A 18 3.31 8.15 -0.76
C VAL A 18 1.89 8.60 -0.44
N ILE A 19 0.97 7.66 -0.19
CA ILE A 19 -0.42 7.97 0.13
C ILE A 19 -0.53 8.66 1.50
N SER A 20 0.24 8.22 2.50
CA SER A 20 0.29 8.88 3.81
C SER A 20 0.81 10.31 3.73
N VAL A 21 1.87 10.56 2.94
CA VAL A 21 2.39 11.93 2.71
C VAL A 21 1.36 12.78 1.97
N ALA A 22 0.71 12.23 0.94
CA ALA A 22 -0.34 12.94 0.21
C ALA A 22 -1.50 13.33 1.14
N LEU A 23 -1.94 12.42 2.03
CA LEU A 23 -2.99 12.73 3.01
C LEU A 23 -2.58 13.85 3.96
N PHE A 24 -1.30 13.90 4.36
CA PHE A 24 -0.81 14.97 5.21
C PHE A 24 -0.75 16.32 4.48
N VAL A 25 -0.28 16.34 3.23
CA VAL A 25 -0.14 17.55 2.41
C VAL A 25 -1.52 18.12 2.01
N PHE A 26 -2.46 17.27 1.63
CA PHE A 26 -3.78 17.68 1.12
C PHE A 26 -4.89 17.63 2.16
N ARG A 27 -4.55 17.52 3.46
CA ARG A 27 -5.52 17.32 4.57
C ARG A 27 -6.66 18.34 4.65
N GLU A 28 -6.48 19.53 4.09
CA GLU A 28 -7.46 20.62 4.14
C GLU A 28 -8.50 20.53 2.99
N ASN A 29 -8.23 19.70 1.97
CA ASN A 29 -9.14 19.51 0.85
C ASN A 29 -9.89 18.17 1.02
N ASN A 30 -11.11 18.26 1.57
CA ASN A 30 -11.95 17.09 1.86
C ASN A 30 -12.24 16.20 0.64
N ASP A 31 -12.33 16.77 -0.56
CA ASP A 31 -12.57 15.99 -1.78
C ASP A 31 -11.33 15.16 -2.17
N VAL A 32 -10.15 15.80 -2.13
CA VAL A 32 -8.86 15.10 -2.38
C VAL A 32 -8.60 14.06 -1.29
N VAL A 33 -8.90 14.36 -0.03
CA VAL A 33 -8.77 13.41 1.08
C VAL A 33 -9.65 12.18 0.87
N ASN A 34 -10.91 12.35 0.46
CA ASN A 34 -11.79 11.22 0.17
C ASN A 34 -11.25 10.34 -0.98
N GLN A 35 -10.74 10.96 -2.05
CA GLN A 35 -10.09 10.22 -3.14
C GLN A 35 -8.84 9.47 -2.66
N LEU A 36 -8.02 10.09 -1.81
CA LEU A 36 -6.83 9.45 -1.23
C LEU A 36 -7.18 8.30 -0.29
N ILE A 37 -8.28 8.40 0.47
CA ILE A 37 -8.78 7.30 1.31
C ILE A 37 -9.24 6.12 0.43
N VAL A 38 -9.99 6.38 -0.64
CA VAL A 38 -10.40 5.33 -1.60
C VAL A 38 -9.18 4.67 -2.23
N ALA A 39 -8.19 5.45 -2.64
CA ALA A 39 -6.92 4.95 -3.18
C ALA A 39 -6.16 4.10 -2.15
N LEU A 40 -6.13 4.51 -0.88
CA LEU A 40 -5.50 3.77 0.21
C LEU A 40 -6.19 2.40 0.41
N ILE A 41 -7.51 2.38 0.48
CA ILE A 41 -8.29 1.16 0.64
C ILE A 41 -8.06 0.22 -0.55
N GLY A 42 -8.08 0.75 -1.78
CA GLY A 42 -7.80 -0.01 -3.00
C GLY A 42 -6.39 -0.61 -2.99
N ALA A 43 -5.37 0.20 -2.68
CA ALA A 43 -3.99 -0.24 -2.58
C ALA A 43 -3.81 -1.35 -1.53
N LEU A 44 -4.35 -1.16 -0.32
CA LEU A 44 -4.28 -2.16 0.76
C LEU A 44 -4.99 -3.46 0.36
N SER A 45 -6.13 -3.37 -0.31
CA SER A 45 -6.88 -4.53 -0.79
C SER A 45 -6.08 -5.31 -1.83
N SER A 46 -5.46 -4.62 -2.80
CA SER A 46 -4.61 -5.26 -3.81
C SER A 46 -3.33 -5.87 -3.21
N ILE A 47 -2.67 -5.17 -2.29
CA ILE A 47 -1.49 -5.69 -1.57
C ILE A 47 -1.88 -6.96 -0.80
N THR A 48 -2.98 -6.91 -0.07
CA THR A 48 -3.49 -8.04 0.72
C THR A 48 -3.83 -9.22 -0.19
N ALA A 49 -4.58 -9.00 -1.26
CA ALA A 49 -4.92 -10.04 -2.24
C ALA A 49 -3.66 -10.67 -2.87
N PHE A 50 -2.65 -9.87 -3.20
CA PHE A 50 -1.38 -10.38 -3.72
C PHE A 50 -0.68 -11.31 -2.72
N PHE A 51 -0.58 -10.91 -1.45
CA PHE A 51 0.06 -11.74 -0.42
C PHE A 51 -0.74 -13.02 -0.11
N PHE A 52 -2.07 -12.95 -0.07
CA PHE A 52 -2.93 -14.13 0.12
C PHE A 52 -2.90 -15.08 -1.07
N ALA A 53 -2.96 -14.59 -2.31
CA ALA A 53 -2.87 -15.43 -3.50
C ALA A 53 -1.49 -16.12 -3.63
N LYS A 54 -0.45 -15.48 -3.09
CA LYS A 54 0.91 -16.04 -3.02
C LYS A 54 1.09 -17.04 -1.87
N HIS A 55 0.20 -17.04 -0.87
CA HIS A 55 0.21 -18.01 0.23
C HIS A 55 -0.21 -19.39 -0.31
N ASN A 56 0.78 -20.21 -0.64
CA ASN A 56 0.55 -21.62 -0.93
C ASN A 56 0.65 -22.39 0.41
N PRO A 57 -0.46 -22.90 0.97
CA PRO A 57 -0.42 -23.64 2.24
C PRO A 57 0.36 -24.97 2.14
N ASN A 58 0.73 -25.40 0.93
CA ASN A 58 1.51 -26.61 0.66
C ASN A 58 2.99 -26.33 0.33
N LYS A 59 3.51 -25.14 0.63
CA LYS A 59 4.94 -24.78 0.53
C LYS A 59 5.44 -24.07 1.78
#